data_AF-A0A951RKW3-F1
#
_entry.id   AF-A0A951RKW3-F1
#
_cell.length_a   1.000
_cell.length_b   1.000
_cell.length_c   1.000
_cell.angle_alpha   90.00
_cell.angle_beta   90.00
_cell.angle_gamma   90.00
#
_symmetry.space_group_name_H-M   'P 1'
#
loop_
_entity.id
_entity.type
_entity.pdbx_description
1 polymer ?
#
loop_
_entity_poly.entity_id
_entity_poly.type
_entity_poly.pdbx_seq_one_letter_code
_entity_poly.pdbx_strand_id
1 'polypeptide(L)'
;MKKTFQTIKRVCWRALAFSLFMMTGFLTYGQWDPNGNPANWITQDVFDNPTYVHVIDAFGGDGVSTVDNQFTQGSTDYEFKSWSLSQVKNKNDIANGHAVLIGTRLYFAGDRLAIEGSAQIGFWFFRGGTAPVMEPGAKFGTFEPLRQVGDILVLSDFSGGGRYANVTVLRIVGFTPDSKRAAIFEELDAGTSIVAINNENVYDVPDAWPYISPTYPINAFYEGYLDLALIPPMEGMEEEVDLCFGSFLLETRSSFRLTASLDDFVWGNFTTIPEIWAEGDAGCA
;
A
#
# COMPACT_ATOMS: atom_id res chain seq x y z
N MET A 1 41.89 69.45 39.47
CA MET A 1 42.81 70.04 38.47
C MET A 1 42.67 69.27 37.17
N LYS A 2 42.31 69.98 36.09
CA LYS A 2 42.35 69.66 34.64
C LYS A 2 41.71 68.35 34.10
N LYS A 3 40.74 68.58 33.21
CA LYS A 3 40.09 67.69 32.23
C LYS A 3 41.10 66.93 31.36
N THR A 4 40.75 65.71 30.93
CA THR A 4 40.76 65.30 29.50
C THR A 4 39.83 64.09 29.28
N PHE A 5 38.74 64.28 28.54
CA PHE A 5 38.02 63.20 27.85
C PHE A 5 38.71 62.98 26.51
N GLN A 6 39.17 61.76 26.23
CA GLN A 6 39.53 61.34 24.88
C GLN A 6 38.90 59.98 24.57
N THR A 7 38.00 60.04 23.60
CA THR A 7 37.23 58.96 23.00
C THR A 7 38.17 57.96 22.33
N ILE A 8 38.20 56.71 22.83
CA ILE A 8 38.91 55.61 22.17
C ILE A 8 37.99 54.97 21.13
N LYS A 9 38.55 54.84 19.93
CA LYS A 9 37.92 54.51 18.66
C LYS A 9 37.32 53.10 18.66
N ARG A 10 36.12 52.99 18.07
CA ARG A 10 35.49 51.75 17.62
C ARG A 10 36.41 51.02 16.65
N VAL A 11 36.87 49.83 17.02
CA VAL A 11 37.54 48.90 16.10
C VAL A 11 36.67 47.66 15.96
N CYS A 12 36.21 47.47 14.72
CA CYS A 12 35.74 46.24 14.09
C CYS A 12 35.83 44.95 14.92
N TRP A 13 34.68 44.45 15.37
CA TRP A 13 34.48 43.01 15.55
C TRP A 13 33.55 42.52 14.43
N ARG A 14 34.13 42.25 13.27
CA ARG A 14 33.51 41.41 12.24
C ARG A 14 34.24 40.08 12.31
N ALA A 15 33.53 39.02 12.70
CA ALA A 15 33.71 37.62 12.30
C ALA A 15 33.30 36.70 13.44
N LEU A 16 32.04 36.26 13.42
CA LEU A 16 31.63 34.85 13.40
C LEU A 16 30.12 34.81 13.60
N ALA A 17 29.37 35.18 12.57
CA ALA A 17 28.02 34.66 12.42
C ALA A 17 28.17 33.38 11.60
N PHE A 18 28.46 32.26 12.28
CA PHE A 18 28.35 30.94 11.69
C PHE A 18 26.84 30.69 11.55
N SER A 19 26.28 31.15 10.44
CA SER A 19 24.95 30.78 10.00
C SER A 19 24.96 29.28 9.74
N LEU A 20 24.55 28.50 10.75
CA LEU A 20 24.18 27.11 10.58
C LEU A 20 22.88 27.09 9.77
N PHE A 21 23.01 27.32 8.47
CA PHE A 21 21.97 26.97 7.51
C PHE A 21 22.05 25.46 7.37
N MET A 22 21.38 24.75 8.28
CA MET A 22 21.03 23.35 8.07
C MET A 22 20.18 23.35 6.80
N MET A 23 20.83 23.09 5.65
CA MET A 23 20.11 22.59 4.48
C MET A 23 19.59 21.22 4.88
N THR A 24 18.39 21.18 5.48
CA THR A 24 17.53 20.01 5.36
C THR A 24 17.23 19.91 3.88
N GLY A 25 18.06 19.16 3.16
CA GLY A 25 17.68 18.63 1.87
C GLY A 25 16.51 17.70 2.13
N PHE A 26 15.29 18.24 2.12
CA PHE A 26 14.14 17.42 1.81
C PHE A 26 14.40 16.92 0.40
N LEU A 27 14.84 15.67 0.28
CA LEU A 27 14.75 14.96 -0.98
C LEU A 27 13.25 14.90 -1.29
N THR A 28 12.77 15.85 -2.08
CA THR A 28 11.46 15.73 -2.72
C THR A 28 11.60 14.62 -3.73
N TYR A 29 11.17 13.42 -3.35
CA TYR A 29 11.16 12.25 -4.21
C TYR A 29 10.42 12.56 -5.50
N GLY A 30 11.01 12.16 -6.63
CA GLY A 30 10.30 12.20 -7.91
C GLY A 30 9.28 11.07 -7.93
N GLN A 31 8.01 11.41 -8.02
CA GLN A 31 6.98 10.47 -8.45
C GLN A 31 7.43 9.82 -9.78
N TRP A 32 7.30 8.49 -9.91
CA TRP A 32 7.51 7.80 -11.18
C TRP A 32 6.19 7.41 -11.83
N ASP A 33 6.25 7.15 -13.13
CA ASP A 33 5.15 6.52 -13.85
C ASP A 33 5.45 5.02 -13.96
N PRO A 34 4.54 4.15 -13.47
CA PRO A 34 4.68 2.71 -13.60
C PRO A 34 5.00 2.32 -15.04
N ASN A 35 5.96 1.42 -15.22
CA ASN A 35 6.30 0.85 -16.53
C ASN A 35 6.37 -0.71 -16.54
N GLY A 36 6.11 -1.35 -15.40
CA GLY A 36 6.17 -2.78 -15.17
C GLY A 36 7.58 -3.29 -14.81
N ASN A 37 8.51 -2.41 -14.43
CA ASN A 37 9.88 -2.79 -14.07
C ASN A 37 10.03 -2.84 -12.53
N PRO A 38 10.35 -4.00 -11.94
CA PRO A 38 10.53 -4.12 -10.48
C PRO A 38 11.69 -3.27 -9.94
N ALA A 39 12.63 -2.81 -10.79
CA ALA A 39 13.77 -2.00 -10.38
C ALA A 39 13.37 -0.68 -9.68
N ASN A 40 12.18 -0.14 -9.98
CA ASN A 40 11.69 1.08 -9.34
C ASN A 40 11.45 0.90 -7.83
N TRP A 41 11.13 -0.32 -7.41
CA TRP A 41 10.72 -0.67 -6.05
C TRP A 41 11.88 -1.03 -5.11
N ILE A 42 13.09 -1.18 -5.66
CA ILE A 42 14.31 -1.52 -4.91
C ILE A 42 15.33 -0.39 -4.88
N THR A 43 14.89 0.82 -5.22
CA THR A 43 15.74 2.00 -5.06
C THR A 43 15.91 2.32 -3.58
N GLN A 44 17.08 2.86 -3.20
CA GLN A 44 17.33 3.28 -1.82
C GLN A 44 16.26 4.26 -1.33
N ASP A 45 15.76 5.13 -2.22
CA ASP A 45 14.73 6.12 -1.91
C ASP A 45 13.38 5.48 -1.53
N VAL A 46 13.00 4.38 -2.19
CA VAL A 46 11.79 3.62 -1.82
C VAL A 46 12.03 2.89 -0.49
N PHE A 47 13.18 2.26 -0.30
CA PHE A 47 13.51 1.59 0.96
C PHE A 47 13.58 2.53 2.17
N ASP A 48 14.04 3.76 1.97
CA ASP A 48 14.14 4.77 3.02
C ASP A 48 12.81 5.49 3.27
N ASN A 49 11.79 5.28 2.43
CA ASN A 49 10.47 5.88 2.62
C ASN A 49 9.75 5.19 3.79
N PRO A 50 9.34 5.93 4.85
CA PRO A 50 8.69 5.33 6.03
C PRO A 50 7.32 4.70 5.72
N THR A 51 6.72 5.04 4.58
CA THR A 51 5.45 4.46 4.13
C THR A 51 5.64 3.21 3.27
N TYR A 52 6.87 2.87 2.90
CA TYR A 52 7.14 1.68 2.10
C TYR A 52 6.92 0.42 2.91
N VAL A 53 6.16 -0.49 2.33
CA VAL A 53 5.90 -1.80 2.88
C VAL A 53 6.11 -2.83 1.77
N HIS A 54 6.95 -3.81 2.03
CA HIS A 54 7.06 -5.05 1.26
C HIS A 54 6.61 -6.19 2.15
N VAL A 55 5.73 -7.02 1.60
CA VAL A 55 5.22 -8.21 2.24
C VAL A 55 5.53 -9.39 1.35
N ILE A 56 6.13 -10.40 1.96
CA ILE A 56 6.32 -11.71 1.38
C ILE A 56 5.10 -12.55 1.76
N ASP A 57 4.48 -13.22 0.79
CA ASP A 57 3.57 -14.30 1.12
C ASP A 57 4.37 -15.41 1.80
N ALA A 58 4.05 -15.68 3.06
CA ALA A 58 4.75 -16.69 3.85
C ALA A 58 4.54 -18.11 3.29
N PHE A 59 3.56 -18.28 2.41
CA PHE A 59 3.06 -19.55 1.93
C PHE A 59 2.90 -19.61 0.41
N GLY A 60 2.76 -18.47 -0.26
CA GLY A 60 2.86 -18.30 -1.70
C GLY A 60 4.31 -18.17 -2.19
N GLY A 61 4.52 -18.33 -3.50
CA GLY A 61 5.82 -18.03 -4.12
C GLY A 61 6.85 -19.16 -4.23
N ASP A 62 6.75 -20.27 -3.48
CA ASP A 62 7.76 -21.33 -3.48
C ASP A 62 7.49 -22.47 -4.49
N GLY A 63 6.28 -22.52 -5.05
CA GLY A 63 5.83 -23.58 -5.97
C GLY A 63 5.72 -24.98 -5.34
N VAL A 64 5.82 -25.09 -4.02
CA VAL A 64 5.94 -26.34 -3.25
C VAL A 64 4.95 -26.40 -2.08
N SER A 65 4.61 -25.25 -1.49
CA SER A 65 3.71 -25.16 -0.34
C SER A 65 2.33 -25.69 -0.70
N THR A 66 1.77 -26.46 0.23
CA THR A 66 0.41 -27.00 0.15
C THR A 66 -0.53 -26.34 1.15
N VAL A 67 -0.06 -25.29 1.82
CA VAL A 67 -0.80 -24.56 2.84
C VAL A 67 -0.55 -23.09 2.61
N ASP A 68 -1.60 -22.34 2.31
CA ASP A 68 -1.55 -20.94 1.92
C ASP A 68 -2.72 -20.13 2.51
N ASN A 69 -2.57 -18.82 2.64
CA ASN A 69 -3.65 -17.94 3.08
C ASN A 69 -4.66 -17.76 1.96
N GLN A 70 -5.87 -18.26 2.18
CA GLN A 70 -6.97 -17.98 1.25
C GLN A 70 -8.17 -17.39 1.95
N PHE A 71 -8.86 -16.49 1.26
CA PHE A 71 -10.23 -16.19 1.55
C PHE A 71 -11.10 -17.45 1.48
N THR A 72 -12.12 -17.51 2.33
CA THR A 72 -12.97 -18.70 2.45
C THR A 72 -14.41 -18.34 2.77
N GLN A 73 -15.27 -19.36 2.91
CA GLN A 73 -16.70 -19.21 3.21
C GLN A 73 -17.46 -18.30 2.22
N GLY A 74 -17.00 -18.25 0.97
CA GLY A 74 -17.57 -17.37 -0.06
C GLY A 74 -17.40 -15.90 0.30
N SER A 75 -16.21 -15.52 0.78
CA SER A 75 -15.82 -14.12 0.95
C SER A 75 -15.81 -13.41 -0.39
N THR A 76 -16.30 -12.17 -0.39
CA THR A 76 -16.38 -11.26 -1.54
C THR A 76 -15.95 -9.87 -1.08
N ASP A 77 -15.73 -8.92 -1.99
CA ASP A 77 -15.46 -7.53 -1.59
C ASP A 77 -16.60 -6.92 -0.78
N TYR A 78 -17.83 -7.38 -0.97
CA TYR A 78 -18.97 -6.90 -0.16
C TYR A 78 -18.87 -7.38 1.28
N GLU A 79 -18.71 -8.68 1.51
CA GLU A 79 -18.88 -9.28 2.84
C GLU A 79 -17.55 -9.49 3.59
N PHE A 80 -16.41 -9.67 2.91
CA PHE A 80 -15.05 -9.78 3.48
C PHE A 80 -14.98 -10.65 4.75
N LYS A 81 -15.47 -11.89 4.62
CA LYS A 81 -15.96 -12.71 5.73
C LYS A 81 -14.85 -13.30 6.59
N SER A 82 -14.00 -14.10 5.99
CA SER A 82 -13.05 -14.95 6.69
C SER A 82 -11.97 -15.46 5.75
N TRP A 83 -10.90 -15.94 6.35
CA TRP A 83 -9.79 -16.60 5.67
C TRP A 83 -9.40 -17.89 6.38
N SER A 84 -8.58 -18.71 5.73
CA SER A 84 -8.08 -19.98 6.25
C SER A 84 -6.73 -20.32 5.65
N LEU A 85 -5.99 -21.21 6.30
CA LEU A 85 -4.81 -21.84 5.72
C LEU A 85 -5.20 -23.10 4.93
N SER A 86 -5.03 -23.08 3.60
CA SER A 86 -5.42 -24.14 2.67
C SER A 86 -4.73 -23.93 1.31
N GLN A 87 -4.84 -24.89 0.39
CA GLN A 87 -4.26 -24.74 -0.96
C GLN A 87 -4.96 -23.67 -1.79
N VAL A 88 -4.17 -22.73 -2.32
CA VAL A 88 -4.54 -21.81 -3.40
C VAL A 88 -4.11 -22.42 -4.75
N LYS A 89 -4.81 -22.05 -5.83
CA LYS A 89 -4.38 -22.42 -7.19
C LYS A 89 -3.29 -21.46 -7.65
N ASN A 90 -2.22 -21.97 -8.23
CA ASN A 90 -1.09 -21.18 -8.76
C ASN A 90 -1.51 -19.96 -9.62
N LYS A 91 -2.64 -20.04 -10.32
CA LYS A 91 -3.14 -18.92 -11.12
C LYS A 91 -3.41 -17.66 -10.28
N ASN A 92 -3.87 -17.85 -9.05
CA ASN A 92 -4.31 -16.79 -8.16
C ASN A 92 -3.36 -16.61 -6.97
N ASP A 93 -2.27 -17.35 -6.95
CA ASP A 93 -1.24 -17.35 -5.91
C ASP A 93 -0.27 -16.17 -6.10
N ILE A 94 -0.07 -15.41 -5.03
CA ILE A 94 0.75 -14.21 -4.89
C ILE A 94 2.03 -14.58 -4.13
N ALA A 95 3.18 -14.06 -4.56
CA ALA A 95 4.43 -14.23 -3.79
C ALA A 95 4.82 -12.96 -3.03
N ASN A 96 4.58 -11.78 -3.62
CA ASN A 96 4.96 -10.50 -3.04
C ASN A 96 3.88 -9.44 -3.24
N GLY A 97 3.76 -8.56 -2.25
CA GLY A 97 2.98 -7.33 -2.30
C GLY A 97 3.78 -6.14 -1.81
N HIS A 98 3.58 -4.99 -2.45
CA HIS A 98 4.25 -3.75 -2.13
C HIS A 98 3.27 -2.58 -2.13
N ALA A 99 3.51 -1.63 -1.24
CA ALA A 99 2.85 -0.34 -1.26
C ALA A 99 3.78 0.77 -0.74
N VAL A 100 3.65 1.98 -1.28
CA VAL A 100 4.37 3.17 -0.79
C VAL A 100 3.62 4.44 -1.18
N LEU A 101 3.59 5.43 -0.28
CA LEU A 101 3.07 6.76 -0.54
C LEU A 101 4.21 7.73 -0.83
N ILE A 102 4.21 8.34 -2.02
CA ILE A 102 5.19 9.35 -2.42
C ILE A 102 4.47 10.60 -2.95
N GLY A 103 4.61 11.69 -2.20
CA GLY A 103 3.77 12.87 -2.39
C GLY A 103 2.31 12.49 -2.18
N THR A 104 1.51 12.60 -3.23
CA THR A 104 0.07 12.27 -3.23
C THR A 104 -0.23 10.92 -3.90
N ARG A 105 0.77 10.28 -4.50
CA ARG A 105 0.59 9.02 -5.22
C ARG A 105 0.85 7.84 -4.30
N LEU A 106 -0.20 7.04 -4.12
CA LEU A 106 -0.13 5.73 -3.48
C LEU A 106 0.22 4.71 -4.55
N TYR A 107 1.48 4.27 -4.53
CA TYR A 107 1.98 3.23 -5.41
C TYR A 107 1.69 1.87 -4.80
N PHE A 108 1.42 0.90 -5.66
CA PHE A 108 1.22 -0.49 -5.30
C PHE A 108 1.78 -1.43 -6.36
N ALA A 109 2.29 -2.58 -5.94
CA ALA A 109 2.78 -3.62 -6.82
C ALA A 109 2.64 -4.99 -6.19
N GLY A 110 2.79 -6.01 -7.03
CA GLY A 110 2.93 -7.37 -6.59
C GLY A 110 3.20 -8.28 -7.76
N ASP A 111 3.11 -9.57 -7.50
CA ASP A 111 3.30 -10.59 -8.51
C ASP A 111 2.26 -11.70 -8.44
N ARG A 112 2.27 -12.55 -9.47
CA ARG A 112 1.43 -13.74 -9.59
C ARG A 112 2.25 -14.89 -10.14
N LEU A 113 2.05 -16.09 -9.63
CA LEU A 113 2.84 -17.25 -10.07
C LEU A 113 2.50 -17.74 -11.49
N ALA A 114 1.24 -17.64 -11.92
CA ALA A 114 0.84 -18.05 -13.27
C ALA A 114 0.22 -16.90 -14.08
N ILE A 115 0.68 -16.80 -15.33
CA ILE A 115 0.37 -15.70 -16.26
C ILE A 115 -0.73 -16.03 -17.28
N GLU A 116 -1.40 -17.17 -17.12
CA GLU A 116 -2.32 -17.70 -18.13
C GLU A 116 -3.72 -17.07 -18.08
N GLY A 117 -4.10 -16.43 -19.19
CA GLY A 117 -5.44 -15.93 -19.44
C GLY A 117 -5.75 -14.64 -18.69
N SER A 118 -7.04 -14.40 -18.46
CA SER A 118 -7.49 -13.22 -17.72
C SER A 118 -7.13 -13.31 -16.23
N ALA A 119 -6.75 -12.18 -15.67
CA ALA A 119 -6.27 -12.01 -14.30
C ALA A 119 -6.94 -10.78 -13.66
N GLN A 120 -7.36 -10.92 -12.40
CA GLN A 120 -7.90 -9.83 -11.59
C GLN A 120 -7.02 -9.68 -10.36
N ILE A 121 -6.72 -8.43 -10.01
CA ILE A 121 -5.92 -8.07 -8.85
C ILE A 121 -6.56 -6.89 -8.13
N GLY A 122 -6.80 -7.03 -6.84
CA GLY A 122 -7.35 -5.97 -6.00
C GLY A 122 -6.35 -5.50 -4.95
N PHE A 123 -6.28 -4.19 -4.74
CA PHE A 123 -5.62 -3.58 -3.59
C PHE A 123 -6.66 -2.92 -2.71
N TRP A 124 -6.77 -3.42 -1.50
CA TRP A 124 -7.43 -2.73 -0.42
C TRP A 124 -6.44 -1.82 0.29
N PHE A 125 -6.88 -0.60 0.59
CA PHE A 125 -6.20 0.34 1.48
C PHE A 125 -7.14 0.70 2.61
N PHE A 126 -6.80 0.25 3.81
CA PHE A 126 -7.67 0.32 4.98
C PHE A 126 -7.23 1.45 5.90
N ARG A 127 -8.13 2.39 6.16
CA ARG A 127 -7.90 3.50 7.10
C ARG A 127 -7.76 2.99 8.53
N GLY A 128 -8.54 1.97 8.89
CA GLY A 128 -8.58 1.39 10.24
C GLY A 128 -7.47 0.37 10.53
N GLY A 129 -6.60 0.08 9.56
CA GLY A 129 -5.56 -0.95 9.71
C GLY A 129 -6.13 -2.37 9.72
N THR A 130 -7.22 -2.64 8.98
CA THR A 130 -7.80 -3.99 8.87
C THR A 130 -6.72 -5.00 8.48
N ALA A 131 -6.68 -6.11 9.22
CA ALA A 131 -5.64 -7.12 9.11
C ALA A 131 -6.20 -8.54 9.26
N PRO A 132 -5.61 -9.55 8.62
CA PRO A 132 -5.94 -10.94 8.88
C PRO A 132 -5.54 -11.33 10.32
N VAL A 133 -6.50 -11.83 11.10
CA VAL A 133 -6.26 -12.32 12.47
C VAL A 133 -6.72 -13.77 12.57
N MET A 134 -5.89 -14.64 13.15
CA MET A 134 -6.19 -16.04 13.44
C MET A 134 -6.04 -16.29 14.95
N GLU A 135 -7.15 -16.60 15.62
CA GLU A 135 -7.11 -16.99 17.03
C GLU A 135 -6.42 -18.36 17.19
N PRO A 136 -5.68 -18.59 18.29
CA PRO A 136 -5.03 -19.87 18.53
C PRO A 136 -5.99 -21.06 18.47
N GLY A 137 -5.73 -21.99 17.56
CA GLY A 137 -6.56 -23.19 17.36
C GLY A 137 -7.83 -22.98 16.53
N ALA A 138 -8.07 -21.77 16.01
CA ALA A 138 -9.15 -21.53 15.07
C ALA A 138 -8.86 -22.18 13.70
N LYS A 139 -9.93 -22.61 13.03
CA LYS A 139 -9.86 -23.12 11.64
C LYS A 139 -10.00 -22.02 10.60
N PHE A 140 -10.59 -20.90 11.00
CA PHE A 140 -10.88 -19.75 10.16
C PHE A 140 -10.44 -18.50 10.90
N GLY A 141 -9.75 -17.61 10.20
CA GLY A 141 -9.41 -16.29 10.67
C GLY A 141 -10.47 -15.25 10.27
N THR A 142 -10.42 -14.12 10.95
CA THR A 142 -11.25 -12.94 10.69
C THR A 142 -10.36 -11.79 10.21
N PHE A 143 -10.99 -10.66 9.89
CA PHE A 143 -10.27 -9.43 9.53
C PHE A 143 -10.60 -8.34 10.53
N GLU A 144 -9.59 -7.91 11.29
CA GLU A 144 -9.74 -6.94 12.37
C GLU A 144 -8.64 -5.87 12.35
N PRO A 145 -8.93 -4.61 12.71
CA PRO A 145 -10.28 -4.06 12.94
C PRO A 145 -11.15 -4.16 11.68
N LEU A 146 -12.47 -4.25 11.85
CA LEU A 146 -13.40 -4.27 10.73
C LEU A 146 -13.21 -3.06 9.80
N ARG A 147 -13.41 -3.28 8.49
CA ARG A 147 -13.38 -2.23 7.45
C ARG A 147 -14.27 -1.05 7.81
N GLN A 148 -13.94 0.15 7.35
CA GLN A 148 -14.68 1.36 7.67
C GLN A 148 -14.99 2.22 6.45
N VAL A 149 -15.86 3.21 6.67
CA VAL A 149 -16.18 4.20 5.65
C VAL A 149 -14.90 4.96 5.27
N GLY A 150 -14.66 5.10 3.98
CA GLY A 150 -13.45 5.71 3.41
C GLY A 150 -12.34 4.72 3.07
N ASP A 151 -12.47 3.43 3.39
CA ASP A 151 -11.54 2.42 2.83
C ASP A 151 -11.66 2.39 1.31
N ILE A 152 -10.51 2.23 0.63
CA ILE A 152 -10.40 2.24 -0.82
C ILE A 152 -10.07 0.84 -1.32
N LEU A 153 -10.72 0.44 -2.41
CA LEU A 153 -10.42 -0.76 -3.17
C LEU A 153 -10.08 -0.36 -4.61
N VAL A 154 -8.88 -0.69 -5.06
CA VAL A 154 -8.44 -0.55 -6.44
C VAL A 154 -8.48 -1.91 -7.11
N LEU A 155 -9.25 -2.06 -8.18
CA LEU A 155 -9.40 -3.30 -8.94
C LEU A 155 -8.77 -3.16 -10.30
N SER A 156 -7.88 -4.10 -10.65
CA SER A 156 -7.16 -4.14 -11.92
C SER A 156 -7.55 -5.39 -12.70
N ASP A 157 -8.33 -5.21 -13.75
CA ASP A 157 -8.79 -6.27 -14.64
C ASP A 157 -7.87 -6.38 -15.87
N PHE A 158 -7.07 -7.44 -15.93
CA PHE A 158 -6.25 -7.78 -17.08
C PHE A 158 -6.98 -8.80 -17.96
N SER A 159 -7.54 -8.33 -19.07
CA SER A 159 -8.18 -9.22 -20.04
C SER A 159 -7.14 -9.93 -20.92
N GLY A 160 -7.19 -11.27 -20.98
CA GLY A 160 -6.35 -12.07 -21.86
C GLY A 160 -4.84 -11.94 -21.65
N GLY A 161 -4.37 -11.61 -20.45
CA GLY A 161 -2.95 -11.33 -20.19
C GLY A 161 -2.47 -10.03 -20.84
N GLY A 162 -3.35 -9.04 -20.97
CA GLY A 162 -3.00 -7.72 -21.48
C GLY A 162 -2.02 -6.97 -20.58
N ARG A 163 -1.31 -6.01 -21.17
CA ARG A 163 -0.34 -5.16 -20.44
C ARG A 163 -1.03 -4.14 -19.52
N TYR A 164 -2.09 -3.51 -20.01
CA TYR A 164 -2.79 -2.45 -19.28
C TYR A 164 -4.07 -3.03 -18.67
N ALA A 165 -4.29 -2.78 -17.38
CA ALA A 165 -5.55 -3.14 -16.73
C ALA A 165 -6.66 -2.16 -17.09
N ASN A 166 -7.89 -2.65 -17.14
CA ASN A 166 -9.04 -1.79 -16.89
C ASN A 166 -9.17 -1.62 -15.36
N VAL A 167 -9.14 -0.38 -14.88
CA VAL A 167 -9.05 -0.11 -13.45
C VAL A 167 -10.34 0.50 -12.92
N THR A 168 -10.87 -0.07 -11.83
CA THR A 168 -12.01 0.46 -11.09
C THR A 168 -11.57 0.82 -9.68
N VAL A 169 -11.88 2.04 -9.24
CA VAL A 169 -11.62 2.48 -7.85
C VAL A 169 -12.95 2.57 -7.12
N LEU A 170 -13.06 1.86 -6.02
CA LEU A 170 -14.23 1.86 -5.15
C LEU A 170 -13.87 2.42 -3.79
N ARG A 171 -14.81 3.14 -3.20
CA ARG A 171 -14.73 3.63 -1.82
C ARG A 171 -15.93 3.12 -1.04
N ILE A 172 -15.68 2.67 0.19
CA ILE A 172 -16.78 2.33 1.10
C ILE A 172 -17.45 3.61 1.58
N VAL A 173 -18.74 3.77 1.30
CA VAL A 173 -19.56 4.91 1.76
C VAL A 173 -20.54 4.53 2.86
N GLY A 174 -20.67 3.24 3.14
CA GLY A 174 -21.52 2.73 4.21
C GLY A 174 -21.53 1.23 4.25
N PHE A 175 -22.37 0.69 5.13
CA PHE A 175 -22.60 -0.74 5.26
C PHE A 175 -24.08 -1.04 5.42
N THR A 176 -24.52 -2.23 5.00
CA THR A 176 -25.87 -2.70 5.27
C THR A 176 -26.12 -2.80 6.78
N PRO A 177 -27.34 -2.51 7.26
CA PRO A 177 -27.66 -2.57 8.68
C PRO A 177 -27.90 -3.98 9.22
N ASP A 178 -27.75 -5.00 8.37
CA ASP A 178 -27.91 -6.41 8.75
C ASP A 178 -26.63 -6.96 9.41
N SER A 179 -26.72 -8.19 9.93
CA SER A 179 -25.60 -8.84 10.60
C SER A 179 -24.43 -9.17 9.67
N LYS A 180 -24.63 -9.09 8.34
CA LYS A 180 -23.57 -9.34 7.37
C LYS A 180 -22.71 -8.11 7.14
N ARG A 181 -23.26 -6.91 7.40
CA ARG A 181 -22.54 -5.63 7.30
C ARG A 181 -21.79 -5.51 5.97
N ALA A 182 -22.48 -5.80 4.87
CA ALA A 182 -21.91 -5.75 3.53
C ALA A 182 -21.58 -4.30 3.15
N ALA A 183 -20.42 -4.09 2.51
CA ALA A 183 -19.99 -2.77 2.07
C ALA A 183 -20.94 -2.17 1.02
N ILE A 184 -21.23 -0.88 1.15
CA ILE A 184 -21.88 -0.08 0.13
C ILE A 184 -20.78 0.73 -0.54
N PHE A 185 -20.58 0.51 -1.84
CA PHE A 185 -19.52 1.14 -2.62
C PHE A 185 -20.03 2.33 -3.41
N GLU A 186 -19.19 3.35 -3.47
CA GLU A 186 -19.19 4.40 -4.49
C GLU A 186 -18.03 4.11 -5.45
N GLU A 187 -18.29 4.14 -6.75
CA GLU A 187 -17.23 4.11 -7.76
C GLU A 187 -16.70 5.53 -7.97
N LEU A 188 -15.38 5.67 -7.84
CA LEU A 188 -14.70 6.95 -7.96
C LEU A 188 -14.24 7.16 -9.41
N ASP A 189 -14.56 8.33 -9.98
CA ASP A 189 -13.94 8.77 -11.23
C ASP A 189 -12.51 9.22 -10.95
N ALA A 190 -11.59 8.24 -11.00
CA ALA A 190 -10.17 8.47 -10.84
C ALA A 190 -9.54 9.13 -12.09
N GLY A 191 -10.20 9.14 -13.25
CA GLY A 191 -9.66 9.74 -14.48
C GLY A 191 -8.23 9.30 -14.79
N THR A 192 -7.29 10.26 -14.77
CA THR A 192 -5.84 10.01 -15.00
C THR A 192 -5.03 9.79 -13.72
N SER A 193 -5.69 9.81 -12.56
CA SER A 193 -5.07 9.57 -11.26
C SER A 193 -4.70 8.12 -11.05
N ILE A 194 -5.08 7.21 -11.96
CA ILE A 194 -4.85 5.79 -11.80
C ILE A 194 -4.17 5.12 -12.99
N VAL A 195 -3.20 4.27 -12.69
CA VAL A 195 -2.51 3.40 -13.64
C VAL A 195 -2.33 2.04 -12.98
N ALA A 196 -2.53 0.95 -13.73
CA ALA A 196 -2.10 -0.38 -13.32
C ALA A 196 -1.67 -1.18 -14.57
N ILE A 197 -0.45 -1.72 -14.53
CA ILE A 197 0.18 -2.33 -15.69
C ILE A 197 1.05 -3.52 -15.32
N ASN A 198 1.13 -4.46 -16.25
CA ASN A 198 2.00 -5.61 -16.24
C ASN A 198 3.37 -5.30 -16.85
N ASN A 199 4.37 -6.07 -16.46
CA ASN A 199 5.69 -6.09 -17.09
C ASN A 199 5.63 -6.55 -18.54
N GLU A 200 6.12 -5.71 -19.47
CA GLU A 200 6.19 -6.02 -20.91
C GLU A 200 7.40 -6.89 -21.28
N ASN A 201 8.44 -6.87 -20.45
CA ASN A 201 9.67 -7.63 -20.65
C ASN A 201 9.86 -8.62 -19.50
N VAL A 202 10.71 -9.62 -19.74
CA VAL A 202 11.24 -10.45 -18.66
C VAL A 202 12.21 -9.60 -17.83
N TYR A 203 12.03 -9.59 -16.50
CA TYR A 203 12.92 -8.91 -15.57
C TYR A 203 13.45 -9.90 -14.54
N ASP A 204 14.66 -9.65 -14.05
CA ASP A 204 15.19 -10.39 -12.89
C ASP A 204 14.35 -10.08 -11.65
N VAL A 205 14.08 -11.11 -10.84
CA VAL A 205 13.45 -10.94 -9.54
C VAL A 205 14.51 -10.35 -8.60
N PRO A 206 14.23 -9.24 -7.90
CA PRO A 206 15.15 -8.70 -6.92
C PRO A 206 15.56 -9.73 -5.85
N ASP A 207 16.82 -9.72 -5.43
CA ASP A 207 17.44 -10.75 -4.57
C ASP A 207 16.69 -11.04 -3.25
N ALA A 208 15.93 -10.08 -2.74
CA ALA A 208 15.17 -10.20 -1.47
C ALA A 208 13.73 -10.68 -1.65
N TRP A 209 13.26 -10.87 -2.88
CA TRP A 209 11.86 -11.21 -3.18
C TRP A 209 11.78 -12.69 -3.54
N PRO A 210 11.13 -13.53 -2.71
CA PRO A 210 10.93 -14.93 -3.07
C PRO A 210 9.98 -15.03 -4.25
N TYR A 211 10.36 -15.85 -5.22
CA TYR A 211 9.55 -16.17 -6.38
C TYR A 211 9.98 -17.53 -6.93
N ILE A 212 9.07 -18.23 -7.61
CA ILE A 212 9.29 -19.61 -8.10
C ILE A 212 10.42 -19.71 -9.15
N SER A 213 10.86 -18.57 -9.69
CA SER A 213 11.84 -18.43 -10.76
C SER A 213 12.77 -17.25 -10.46
N PRO A 214 14.03 -17.23 -10.94
CA PRO A 214 14.90 -16.06 -10.80
C PRO A 214 14.44 -14.84 -11.63
N THR A 215 13.46 -15.02 -12.52
CA THR A 215 12.94 -13.96 -13.37
C THR A 215 11.42 -13.93 -13.35
N TYR A 216 10.83 -12.73 -13.39
CA TYR A 216 9.43 -12.50 -13.70
C TYR A 216 9.19 -12.67 -15.21
N PRO A 217 8.41 -13.67 -15.66
CA PRO A 217 7.98 -13.73 -17.06
C PRO A 217 7.04 -12.56 -17.37
N ILE A 218 6.80 -12.31 -18.67
CA ILE A 218 5.86 -11.26 -19.11
C ILE A 218 4.50 -11.48 -18.43
N ASN A 219 3.91 -10.41 -17.89
CA ASN A 219 2.67 -10.38 -17.11
C ASN A 219 2.68 -11.05 -15.72
N ALA A 220 3.85 -11.40 -15.17
CA ALA A 220 3.93 -11.92 -13.80
C ALA A 220 4.07 -10.83 -12.74
N PHE A 221 4.71 -9.71 -13.08
CA PHE A 221 4.87 -8.57 -12.20
C PHE A 221 3.98 -7.43 -12.67
N TYR A 222 3.33 -6.76 -11.74
CA TYR A 222 2.50 -5.62 -12.06
C TYR A 222 2.68 -4.52 -11.02
N GLU A 223 2.45 -3.30 -11.45
CA GLU A 223 2.51 -2.12 -10.58
C GLU A 223 1.50 -1.07 -11.04
N GLY A 224 1.17 -0.18 -10.12
CA GLY A 224 0.25 0.89 -10.35
C GLY A 224 0.41 2.02 -9.34
N TYR A 225 -0.34 3.09 -9.57
CA TYR A 225 -0.55 4.14 -8.56
C TYR A 225 -1.97 4.66 -8.60
N LEU A 226 -2.36 5.26 -7.48
CA LEU A 226 -3.55 6.09 -7.34
C LEU A 226 -3.12 7.45 -6.76
N ASP A 227 -3.38 8.55 -7.48
CA ASP A 227 -3.11 9.91 -7.01
C ASP A 227 -4.27 10.41 -6.15
N LEU A 228 -4.05 10.36 -4.83
CA LEU A 228 -5.06 10.62 -3.82
C LEU A 228 -5.53 12.09 -3.83
N ALA A 229 -4.70 13.01 -4.33
CA ALA A 229 -5.07 14.43 -4.45
C ALA A 229 -6.10 14.70 -5.55
N LEU A 230 -6.31 13.74 -6.46
CA LEU A 230 -7.29 13.84 -7.54
C LEU A 230 -8.57 13.07 -7.23
N ILE A 231 -8.66 12.41 -6.08
CA ILE A 231 -9.86 11.71 -5.66
C ILE A 231 -10.85 12.72 -5.06
N PRO A 232 -12.11 12.75 -5.51
CA PRO A 232 -13.10 13.65 -4.93
C PRO A 232 -13.32 13.35 -3.45
N PRO A 233 -13.52 14.36 -2.59
CA PRO A 233 -13.89 14.13 -1.19
C PRO A 233 -15.20 13.34 -1.11
N MET A 234 -15.43 12.70 0.03
CA MET A 234 -16.72 12.04 0.28
C MET A 234 -17.83 13.08 0.36
N GLU A 235 -19.00 12.80 -0.23
CA GLU A 235 -20.15 13.69 -0.13
C GLU A 235 -20.48 13.95 1.35
N GLY A 236 -20.46 15.22 1.75
CA GLY A 236 -20.70 15.63 3.14
C GLY A 236 -19.47 15.66 4.06
N MET A 237 -18.26 15.42 3.55
CA MET A 237 -17.01 15.66 4.28
C MET A 237 -16.24 16.84 3.68
N GLU A 238 -15.76 17.74 4.55
CA GLU A 238 -15.00 18.93 4.14
C GLU A 238 -13.50 18.64 3.90
N GLU A 239 -13.00 17.50 4.37
CA GLU A 239 -11.58 17.14 4.24
C GLU A 239 -11.30 16.32 2.96
N GLU A 240 -10.14 16.61 2.37
CA GLU A 240 -9.55 15.84 1.26
C GLU A 240 -9.27 14.38 1.69
N VAL A 241 -8.99 13.50 0.74
CA VAL A 241 -8.69 12.08 1.03
C VAL A 241 -7.57 11.98 2.05
N ASP A 242 -7.91 11.43 3.20
CA ASP A 242 -7.00 11.18 4.31
C ASP A 242 -5.92 10.19 3.89
N LEU A 243 -4.66 10.64 3.93
CA LEU A 243 -3.48 9.86 3.59
C LEU A 243 -3.12 8.81 4.66
N CYS A 244 -3.84 8.78 5.78
CA CYS A 244 -3.61 7.86 6.90
C CYS A 244 -4.26 6.49 6.69
N PHE A 245 -3.82 5.75 5.70
CA PHE A 245 -4.07 4.30 5.65
C PHE A 245 -3.24 3.60 6.73
N GLY A 246 -3.86 2.71 7.50
CA GLY A 246 -3.18 1.88 8.50
C GLY A 246 -2.59 0.60 7.91
N SER A 247 -3.21 0.07 6.86
CA SER A 247 -2.75 -1.15 6.18
C SER A 247 -3.17 -1.22 4.72
N PHE A 248 -2.55 -2.13 3.97
CA PHE A 248 -3.02 -2.56 2.66
C PHE A 248 -3.17 -4.09 2.62
N LEU A 249 -4.01 -4.55 1.70
CA LEU A 249 -4.14 -5.97 1.37
C LEU A 249 -4.25 -6.12 -0.13
N LEU A 250 -3.32 -6.87 -0.71
CA LEU A 250 -3.36 -7.31 -2.09
C LEU A 250 -4.14 -8.62 -2.14
N GLU A 251 -5.15 -8.74 -2.98
CA GLU A 251 -5.93 -9.96 -3.21
C GLU A 251 -6.02 -10.36 -4.69
N THR A 252 -6.35 -11.63 -4.90
CA THR A 252 -6.80 -12.14 -6.20
C THR A 252 -8.21 -12.74 -6.10
N ARG A 253 -8.89 -12.82 -7.25
CA ARG A 253 -10.24 -13.39 -7.31
C ARG A 253 -10.52 -14.19 -8.56
N SER A 254 -11.60 -14.95 -8.49
CA SER A 254 -12.02 -15.90 -9.52
C SER A 254 -12.59 -15.27 -10.82
N SER A 255 -13.02 -14.00 -10.82
CA SER A 255 -13.48 -13.26 -12.02
C SER A 255 -13.53 -11.74 -11.80
N PHE A 256 -13.71 -10.95 -12.86
CA PHE A 256 -13.84 -9.47 -12.81
C PHE A 256 -15.08 -8.92 -12.07
N ARG A 257 -15.88 -9.77 -11.43
CA ARG A 257 -17.12 -9.35 -10.75
C ARG A 257 -16.83 -9.09 -9.28
N LEU A 258 -17.40 -8.02 -8.71
CA LEU A 258 -17.37 -7.75 -7.26
C LEU A 258 -18.02 -8.85 -6.40
N THR A 259 -18.90 -9.65 -7.00
CA THR A 259 -19.53 -10.80 -6.34
C THR A 259 -18.71 -12.08 -6.49
N ALA A 260 -17.56 -12.04 -7.15
CA ALA A 260 -16.69 -13.19 -7.28
C ALA A 260 -16.10 -13.57 -5.93
N SER A 261 -15.88 -14.88 -5.73
CA SER A 261 -15.11 -15.33 -4.57
C SER A 261 -13.69 -14.80 -4.70
N LEU A 262 -13.22 -14.22 -3.60
CA LEU A 262 -11.80 -13.90 -3.41
C LEU A 262 -11.04 -15.20 -3.15
N ASP A 263 -9.79 -15.25 -3.57
CA ASP A 263 -8.93 -16.43 -3.50
C ASP A 263 -7.77 -16.17 -2.53
N ASP A 264 -6.66 -15.60 -2.99
CA ASP A 264 -5.43 -15.39 -2.21
C ASP A 264 -5.28 -13.94 -1.74
N PHE A 265 -4.42 -13.70 -0.73
CA PHE A 265 -4.02 -12.36 -0.34
C PHE A 265 -2.68 -12.26 0.42
N VAL A 266 -2.00 -11.13 0.24
CA VAL A 266 -0.95 -10.67 1.17
C VAL A 266 -1.35 -9.36 1.82
N TRP A 267 -0.86 -9.11 3.02
CA TRP A 267 -1.25 -7.95 3.82
C TRP A 267 -0.05 -7.30 4.52
N GLY A 268 -0.04 -5.97 4.59
CA GLY A 268 1.00 -5.21 5.29
C GLY A 268 0.47 -3.95 5.98
N ASN A 269 1.13 -3.55 7.06
CA ASN A 269 0.82 -2.32 7.79
C ASN A 269 1.68 -1.16 7.31
N PHE A 270 1.06 0.01 7.13
CA PHE A 270 1.80 1.25 7.00
C PHE A 270 2.29 1.69 8.38
N THR A 271 3.56 2.09 8.48
CA THR A 271 4.16 2.55 9.75
C THR A 271 3.95 4.04 10.02
N THR A 272 3.06 4.69 9.25
CA THR A 272 2.83 6.15 9.26
C THR A 272 2.06 6.66 10.47
N ILE A 273 1.53 5.77 11.32
CA ILE A 273 1.00 6.17 12.62
C ILE A 273 2.20 6.28 13.58
N PRO A 274 2.54 7.49 14.08
CA PRO A 274 3.61 7.62 15.06
C PRO A 274 3.31 6.75 16.27
N GLU A 275 4.24 5.86 16.61
CA GLU A 275 4.16 5.05 17.81
C GLU A 275 4.35 5.97 19.03
N ILE A 276 3.24 6.35 19.68
CA ILE A 276 3.27 7.19 20.88
C ILE A 276 3.60 6.33 22.10
N TRP A 277 4.82 6.47 22.61
CA TRP A 277 5.17 5.95 23.93
C TRP A 277 4.87 7.02 24.97
N ALA A 278 3.95 6.75 25.90
CA ALA A 278 3.77 7.58 27.08
C ALA A 278 4.95 7.31 28.03
N GLU A 279 5.93 8.22 28.08
CA GLU A 279 6.84 8.27 29.22
C GLU A 279 6.02 8.68 30.44
N GLY A 280 5.96 7.82 31.46
CA GLY A 280 5.18 8.08 32.66
C GLY A 280 5.57 9.40 33.35
N ASP A 281 4.61 10.00 34.05
CA ASP A 281 4.63 11.35 34.65
C ASP A 281 5.68 11.58 35.77
N ALA A 282 6.92 11.14 35.60
CA ALA A 282 8.01 11.34 36.55
C ALA A 282 8.41 12.83 36.72
N GLY A 283 7.78 13.75 35.99
CA GLY A 283 7.96 15.21 36.09
C GLY A 283 6.86 15.97 36.83
N CYS A 284 5.81 15.31 37.32
CA CYS A 284 4.72 15.94 38.07
C CYS A 284 4.78 15.55 39.55
N ALA A 285 5.82 15.98 40.26
CA ALA A 285 5.92 15.88 41.73
C ALA A 285 6.43 17.21 42.33
#